data_AF-A0A0F3MRH3-F1
#
_entry.id   AF-A0A0F3MRH3-F1
#
_cell.length_a   1.000
_cell.length_b   1.000
_cell.length_c   1.000
_cell.angle_alpha   90.00
_cell.angle_beta   90.00
_cell.angle_gamma   90.00
#
_symmetry.space_group_name_H-M   'P 1'
#
loop_
_entity.id
_entity.type
_entity.pdbx_description
1 polymer ?
#
loop_
_entity_poly.entity_id
_entity_poly.type
_entity_poly.pdbx_seq_one_letter_code
_entity_poly.pdbx_strand_id
1 'polypeptide(L)'
;MLVRPRKTDSLMSTYIHRSISINNGIYWSNLEPVNLLNPDSAIDAINLGDDTLLLTYNRVINNRKSRNILSVATSYDEGLNWHPITIRNSIYPEGDIEYSNILSEEYSYPTIIMSPDNNEIHVIYTFNRINLKHKVFQLLPK
;
A
#
# COMPACT_ATOMS: atom_id res chain seq x y z
N MET A 1 3.19 -9.86 9.32
CA MET A 1 2.79 -8.49 9.67
C MET A 1 3.61 -7.51 8.84
N LEU A 2 2.96 -6.46 8.34
CA LEU A 2 3.64 -5.32 7.72
C LEU A 2 3.64 -4.16 8.70
N VAL A 3 4.75 -3.42 8.75
CA VAL A 3 5.00 -2.35 9.71
C VAL A 3 5.49 -1.11 8.98
N ARG A 4 4.90 0.03 9.29
CA ARG A 4 5.39 1.34 8.85
C ARG A 4 6.18 2.02 9.98
N PRO A 5 7.52 2.09 9.90
CA PRO A 5 8.29 2.79 10.92
C PRO A 5 8.08 4.30 10.83
N ARG A 6 7.93 4.94 11.99
CA ARG A 6 7.93 6.40 12.13
C ARG A 6 9.35 6.90 12.32
N LYS A 7 9.83 7.74 11.40
CA LYS A 7 11.08 8.50 11.58
C LYS A 7 10.76 9.98 11.52
N THR A 8 11.27 10.73 12.50
CA THR A 8 11.08 12.18 12.63
C THR A 8 11.89 12.98 11.61
N ASP A 9 12.99 12.41 11.10
CA ASP A 9 13.78 13.02 10.03
C ASP A 9 13.07 12.87 8.67
N SER A 10 12.73 14.00 8.06
CA SER A 10 12.06 14.08 6.76
C SER A 10 12.97 13.66 5.61
N LEU A 11 14.29 13.73 5.77
CA LEU A 11 15.29 13.39 4.74
C LEU A 11 15.62 11.89 4.70
N MET A 12 15.28 11.15 5.76
CA MET A 12 15.54 9.72 5.85
C MET A 12 14.44 8.91 5.15
N SER A 13 14.81 8.14 4.13
CA SER A 13 13.92 7.16 3.52
C SER A 13 13.36 6.18 4.55
N THR A 14 12.05 5.98 4.49
CA THR A 14 11.31 5.08 5.39
C THR A 14 10.70 3.96 4.56
N TYR A 15 11.28 2.78 4.69
CA TYR A 15 10.76 1.57 4.07
C TYR A 15 9.63 0.99 4.92
N ILE A 16 8.64 0.39 4.26
CA ILE A 16 7.76 -0.58 4.90
C ILE A 16 8.64 -1.76 5.33
N HIS A 17 8.33 -2.34 6.49
CA HIS A 17 9.02 -3.52 7.01
C HIS A 17 8.04 -4.69 7.12
N ARG A 18 8.59 -5.89 7.10
CA ARG A 18 7.89 -7.15 7.33
C ARG A 18 8.43 -7.81 8.58
N SER A 19 7.56 -8.51 9.28
CA SER A 19 7.91 -9.43 10.36
C SER A 19 6.99 -10.64 10.30
N ILE A 20 7.54 -11.82 10.58
CA ILE A 20 6.89 -13.11 10.46
C ILE A 20 6.60 -13.65 11.85
N SER A 21 5.42 -14.26 12.01
CA SER A 21 5.11 -15.09 13.16
C SER A 21 4.80 -16.50 12.67
N ILE A 22 5.40 -17.50 13.31
CA ILE A 22 5.13 -18.92 13.08
C ILE A 22 4.26 -19.55 14.17
N ASN A 23 3.74 -18.75 15.10
CA ASN A 23 2.98 -19.20 16.27
C ASN A 23 1.80 -18.26 16.58
N ASN A 24 1.01 -17.94 15.55
CA ASN A 24 -0.25 -17.19 15.66
C ASN A 24 -0.13 -15.82 16.37
N GLY A 25 0.99 -15.14 16.16
CA GLY A 25 1.22 -13.77 16.61
C GLY A 25 1.80 -13.63 18.02
N ILE A 26 2.18 -14.74 18.67
CA ILE A 26 2.79 -14.73 20.00
C ILE A 26 4.21 -14.16 19.94
N TYR A 27 5.01 -14.65 18.97
CA TYR A 27 6.36 -14.15 18.72
C TYR A 27 6.51 -13.73 17.26
N TRP A 28 7.31 -12.70 17.07
CA TRP A 28 7.55 -12.06 15.79
C TRP A 28 9.06 -12.04 15.51
N SER A 29 9.44 -12.28 14.27
CA SER A 29 10.82 -12.11 13.82
C SER A 29 11.24 -10.64 13.89
N ASN A 30 12.55 -10.39 13.78
CA ASN A 30 13.05 -9.04 13.58
C ASN A 30 12.42 -8.38 12.34
N LEU A 31 12.35 -7.05 12.36
CA LEU A 31 11.85 -6.26 11.24
C LEU A 31 12.84 -6.31 10.09
N GLU A 32 12.35 -6.64 8.90
CA GLU A 32 13.10 -6.65 7.66
C GLU A 32 12.48 -5.65 6.68
N PRO A 33 13.25 -4.72 6.09
CA PRO A 33 12.71 -3.77 5.12
C PRO A 33 12.28 -4.52 3.85
N VAL A 34 11.14 -4.12 3.27
CA VAL A 34 10.73 -4.54 1.93
C VAL A 34 11.05 -3.44 0.92
N ASN A 35 10.94 -3.74 -0.37
CA ASN A 35 11.28 -2.83 -1.47
C ASN A 35 10.27 -1.68 -1.71
N LEU A 36 9.51 -1.27 -0.68
CA LEU A 36 8.52 -0.20 -0.74
C LEU A 36 8.84 0.92 0.25
N LEU A 37 8.90 2.14 -0.26
CA LEU A 37 8.98 3.36 0.56
C LEU A 37 7.57 3.83 0.97
N ASN A 38 7.48 4.44 2.15
CA ASN A 38 6.23 4.97 2.69
C ASN A 38 6.50 6.31 3.42
N PRO A 39 5.70 7.37 3.19
CA PRO A 39 5.88 8.72 3.75
C PRO A 39 5.30 8.84 5.18
N ASP A 40 5.54 7.84 6.03
CA ASP A 40 4.88 7.67 7.34
C ASP A 40 3.34 7.76 7.25
N SER A 41 2.76 7.16 6.22
CA SER A 41 1.32 7.04 6.08
C SER A 41 0.87 5.63 6.42
N ALA A 42 -0.37 5.49 6.87
CA ALA A 42 -0.98 4.19 7.09
C ALA A 42 -0.92 3.29 5.84
N ILE A 43 -0.94 1.99 6.09
CA ILE A 43 -0.92 0.92 5.10
C ILE A 43 -1.97 -0.10 5.49
N ASP A 44 -2.47 -0.84 4.52
CA ASP A 44 -3.37 -1.97 4.75
C ASP A 44 -3.17 -3.05 3.69
N ALA A 45 -3.37 -4.31 4.05
CA ALA A 45 -3.10 -5.44 3.18
C ALA A 45 -4.09 -6.58 3.36
N ILE A 46 -4.37 -7.27 2.26
CA ILE A 46 -5.20 -8.47 2.21
C ILE A 46 -4.43 -9.63 1.58
N ASN A 47 -4.76 -10.85 2.02
CA ASN A 47 -4.25 -12.09 1.43
C ASN A 47 -5.29 -12.62 0.42
N LEU A 48 -4.85 -12.86 -0.81
CA LEU A 48 -5.70 -13.40 -1.89
C LEU A 48 -5.60 -14.93 -2.03
N GLY A 49 -4.76 -15.59 -1.23
CA GLY A 49 -4.40 -17.00 -1.38
C GLY A 49 -3.11 -17.19 -2.18
N ASP A 50 -2.57 -18.42 -2.19
CA ASP A 50 -1.39 -18.83 -2.96
C ASP A 50 -0.22 -17.84 -2.86
N ASP A 51 0.15 -17.50 -1.61
CA ASP A 51 1.22 -16.56 -1.24
C ASP A 51 1.06 -15.13 -1.81
N THR A 52 -0.11 -14.83 -2.38
CA THR A 52 -0.40 -13.56 -3.04
C THR A 52 -1.00 -12.56 -2.06
N LEU A 53 -0.30 -11.42 -1.88
CA LEU A 53 -0.75 -10.33 -1.03
C LEU A 53 -1.00 -9.07 -1.86
N LEU A 54 -2.03 -8.32 -1.52
CA LEU A 54 -2.20 -6.94 -1.97
C LEU A 54 -1.99 -5.97 -0.82
N LEU A 55 -1.34 -4.85 -1.09
CA LEU A 55 -1.05 -3.79 -0.13
C LEU A 55 -1.42 -2.45 -0.73
N THR A 56 -2.24 -1.67 -0.02
CA THR A 56 -2.43 -0.25 -0.32
C THR A 56 -1.56 0.61 0.59
N TYR A 57 -0.90 1.62 0.00
CA TYR A 57 0.05 2.48 0.68
C TYR A 57 0.23 3.79 -0.10
N ASN A 58 0.80 4.83 0.52
CA ASN A 58 1.25 6.00 -0.23
C ASN A 58 2.68 5.77 -0.74
N ARG A 59 2.86 5.86 -2.06
CA ARG A 59 4.16 5.75 -2.73
C ARG A 59 4.99 7.02 -2.55
N VAL A 60 6.29 6.83 -2.33
CA VAL A 60 7.29 7.93 -2.33
C VAL A 60 7.95 8.02 -3.71
N ILE A 61 8.04 9.21 -4.28
CA ILE A 61 8.76 9.49 -5.53
C ILE A 61 9.90 10.48 -5.24
N ASN A 62 11.08 10.23 -5.81
CA ASN A 62 12.27 11.08 -5.66
C ASN A 62 12.62 11.41 -4.19
N ASN A 63 12.43 10.44 -3.28
CA ASN A 63 12.61 10.57 -1.83
C ASN A 63 11.81 11.73 -1.19
N ARG A 64 10.75 12.23 -1.83
CA ARG A 64 9.87 13.25 -1.27
C ARG A 64 8.76 12.59 -0.47
N LYS A 65 8.76 12.79 0.86
CA LYS A 65 7.69 12.31 1.74
C LYS A 65 6.45 13.19 1.59
N SER A 66 5.49 12.74 0.77
CA SER A 66 4.18 13.35 0.61
C SER A 66 3.11 12.27 0.48
N ARG A 67 1.85 12.60 0.82
CA ARG A 67 0.71 11.65 0.80
C ARG A 67 -0.25 11.90 -0.35
N ASN A 68 0.23 12.58 -1.40
CA ASN A 68 -0.51 12.98 -2.60
C ASN A 68 -0.50 11.91 -3.71
N ILE A 69 -0.04 10.70 -3.40
CA ILE A 69 -0.08 9.54 -4.31
C ILE A 69 -0.54 8.35 -3.47
N LEU A 70 -1.61 7.68 -3.90
CA LEU A 70 -2.09 6.44 -3.29
C LEU A 70 -1.92 5.32 -4.31
N SER A 71 -1.33 4.22 -3.87
CA SER A 71 -0.94 3.12 -4.73
C SER A 71 -1.34 1.78 -4.14
N VAL A 72 -1.34 0.76 -4.99
CA VAL A 72 -1.47 -0.64 -4.64
C VAL A 72 -0.29 -1.41 -5.23
N ALA A 73 0.25 -2.31 -4.41
CA ALA A 73 1.29 -3.25 -4.80
C ALA A 73 0.85 -4.68 -4.51
N THR A 74 1.41 -5.62 -5.25
CA THR A 74 1.21 -7.06 -5.09
C THR A 74 2.53 -7.73 -4.73
N SER A 75 2.46 -8.77 -3.92
CA SER A 75 3.55 -9.70 -3.65
C SER A 75 3.07 -11.11 -3.98
N TYR A 76 3.97 -11.95 -4.49
CA TYR A 76 3.71 -13.35 -4.83
C TYR A 76 4.56 -14.32 -3.99
N ASP A 77 5.14 -13.82 -2.91
CA ASP A 77 6.10 -14.51 -2.05
C ASP A 77 5.92 -14.10 -0.58
N GLU A 78 4.66 -14.06 -0.14
CA GLU A 78 4.25 -13.74 1.23
C GLU A 78 4.81 -12.39 1.77
N GLY A 79 4.95 -11.41 0.89
CA GLY A 79 5.35 -10.04 1.22
C GLY A 79 6.85 -9.81 1.25
N LEU A 80 7.66 -10.71 0.70
CA LEU A 80 9.12 -10.52 0.59
C LEU A 80 9.47 -9.51 -0.50
N ASN A 81 8.91 -9.67 -1.71
CA ASN A 81 9.07 -8.77 -2.84
C ASN A 81 7.72 -8.21 -3.29
N TRP A 82 7.70 -6.90 -3.57
CA TRP A 82 6.50 -6.19 -3.99
C TRP A 82 6.66 -5.57 -5.38
N HIS A 83 5.59 -5.61 -6.15
CA HIS A 83 5.50 -5.10 -7.51
C HIS A 83 4.26 -4.21 -7.65
N PRO A 84 4.30 -3.14 -8.46
CA PRO A 84 3.09 -2.36 -8.74
C PRO A 84 2.06 -3.24 -9.45
N ILE A 85 0.77 -3.02 -9.20
CA ILE A 85 -0.29 -3.73 -9.93
C ILE A 85 -0.60 -3.06 -11.26
N THR A 86 -0.97 -3.86 -12.26
CA THR A 86 -1.55 -3.34 -13.50
C THR A 86 -3.07 -3.23 -13.35
N ILE A 87 -3.59 -2.01 -13.49
CA ILE A 87 -5.01 -1.71 -13.34
C ILE A 87 -5.62 -1.47 -14.71
N ARG A 88 -6.69 -2.20 -15.02
CA ARG A 88 -7.41 -2.04 -16.29
C ARG A 88 -7.91 -0.61 -16.45
N ASN A 89 -7.61 0.01 -17.60
CA ASN A 89 -8.03 1.37 -17.96
C ASN A 89 -7.57 2.48 -17.00
N SER A 90 -6.50 2.27 -16.23
CA SER A 90 -5.95 3.34 -15.39
C SER A 90 -5.32 4.45 -16.24
N ILE A 91 -5.53 5.70 -15.82
CA ILE A 91 -4.87 6.88 -16.37
C ILE A 91 -3.61 7.26 -15.58
N TYR A 92 -3.38 6.60 -14.45
CA TYR A 92 -2.25 6.87 -13.57
C TYR A 92 -1.06 5.96 -13.92
N PRO A 93 0.16 6.29 -13.45
CA PRO A 93 1.29 5.36 -13.50
C PRO A 93 0.94 4.01 -12.88
N GLU A 94 1.66 2.96 -13.27
CA GLU A 94 1.40 1.61 -12.79
C GLU A 94 1.43 1.53 -11.25
N GLY A 95 0.46 0.82 -10.69
CA GLY A 95 0.21 0.72 -9.25
C GLY A 95 -0.52 1.91 -8.63
N ASP A 96 -0.55 3.09 -9.25
CA ASP A 96 -1.19 4.27 -8.66
C ASP A 96 -2.72 4.25 -8.92
N ILE A 97 -3.49 4.57 -7.87
CA ILE A 97 -4.96 4.65 -7.91
C ILE A 97 -5.49 6.06 -7.68
N GLU A 98 -4.66 6.93 -7.11
CA GLU A 98 -4.84 8.36 -7.02
C GLU A 98 -3.49 9.06 -7.13
N TYR A 99 -3.47 10.19 -7.83
CA TYR A 99 -2.28 10.99 -8.02
C TYR A 99 -2.65 12.47 -8.06
N SER A 100 -1.91 13.28 -7.30
CA SER A 100 -1.98 14.73 -7.37
C SER A 100 -0.60 15.34 -7.47
N ASN A 101 -0.45 16.42 -8.23
CA ASN A 101 0.77 17.23 -8.24
C ASN A 101 0.79 18.29 -7.10
N ILE A 102 -0.29 18.42 -6.34
CA ILE A 102 -0.40 19.34 -5.21
C ILE A 102 0.08 18.61 -3.95
N LEU A 103 1.25 19.00 -3.44
CA LEU A 103 1.89 18.32 -2.29
C LEU A 103 1.08 18.40 -0.99
N SER A 104 0.19 19.39 -0.87
CA SER A 104 -0.70 19.54 0.29
C SER A 104 -1.97 18.69 0.23
N GLU A 105 -2.28 18.08 -0.92
CA GLU A 105 -3.36 17.10 -0.99
C GLU A 105 -2.91 15.78 -0.38
N GLU A 106 -3.74 15.23 0.51
CA GLU A 106 -3.44 14.01 1.22
C GLU A 106 -4.51 12.94 0.99
N TYR A 107 -4.07 11.75 0.59
CA TYR A 107 -4.83 10.51 0.66
C TYR A 107 -4.33 9.73 1.87
N SER A 108 -5.11 9.69 2.95
CA SER A 108 -4.70 9.17 4.26
C SER A 108 -5.55 7.98 4.70
N TYR A 109 -4.97 7.09 5.51
CA TYR A 109 -5.64 5.94 6.12
C TYR A 109 -6.34 5.04 5.10
N PRO A 110 -5.61 4.49 4.12
CA PRO A 110 -6.21 3.60 3.16
C PRO A 110 -6.55 2.25 3.80
N THR A 111 -7.67 1.67 3.38
CA THR A 111 -8.12 0.31 3.67
C THR A 111 -8.44 -0.38 2.34
N ILE A 112 -8.04 -1.64 2.20
CA ILE A 112 -8.26 -2.44 0.98
C ILE A 112 -9.08 -3.69 1.30
N ILE A 113 -10.07 -3.98 0.44
CA ILE A 113 -10.88 -5.19 0.53
C ILE A 113 -11.14 -5.77 -0.86
N MET A 114 -11.26 -7.09 -0.94
CA MET A 114 -11.69 -7.83 -2.14
C MET A 114 -13.20 -8.05 -2.08
N SER A 115 -13.90 -7.91 -3.21
CA SER A 115 -15.31 -8.24 -3.32
C SER A 115 -15.55 -9.73 -3.06
N PRO A 116 -16.73 -10.15 -2.55
CA PRO A 116 -16.99 -11.55 -2.24
C PRO A 116 -16.88 -12.53 -3.43
N ASP A 117 -17.06 -12.03 -4.65
CA ASP A 117 -16.93 -12.77 -5.90
C ASP A 117 -15.51 -12.72 -6.49
N ASN A 118 -14.55 -12.10 -5.78
CA ASN A 118 -13.15 -11.92 -6.16
C ASN A 118 -12.91 -11.19 -7.49
N ASN A 119 -13.89 -10.39 -7.94
CA ASN A 119 -13.79 -9.66 -9.20
C ASN A 119 -13.31 -8.21 -9.05
N GLU A 120 -13.51 -7.60 -7.89
CA GLU A 120 -13.25 -6.17 -7.68
C GLU A 120 -12.44 -5.92 -6.40
N ILE A 121 -11.49 -5.01 -6.51
CA ILE A 121 -10.76 -4.47 -5.36
C ILE A 121 -11.37 -3.13 -5.01
N HIS A 122 -11.70 -2.95 -3.74
CA HIS A 122 -12.18 -1.70 -3.19
C HIS A 122 -11.11 -1.09 -2.29
N VAL A 123 -10.80 0.19 -2.51
CA VAL A 123 -9.92 0.97 -1.63
C VAL A 123 -10.66 2.18 -1.10
N ILE A 124 -10.76 2.28 0.21
CA ILE A 124 -11.42 3.38 0.92
C ILE A 124 -10.33 4.17 1.64
N TYR A 125 -10.41 5.49 1.59
CA TYR A 125 -9.40 6.35 2.21
C TYR A 125 -9.99 7.73 2.55
N THR A 126 -9.33 8.43 3.45
CA THR A 126 -9.65 9.83 3.75
C THR A 126 -8.94 10.77 2.79
N PHE A 127 -9.65 11.76 2.26
CA PHE A 127 -9.10 12.86 1.47
C PHE A 127 -9.01 14.12 2.33
N ASN A 128 -7.79 14.65 2.46
CA ASN A 128 -7.43 15.78 3.32
C ASN A 128 -7.91 15.61 4.77
N ARG A 129 -8.14 14.36 5.21
CA ARG A 129 -8.69 14.00 6.53
C ARG A 129 -10.05 14.64 6.86
N ILE A 130 -10.79 15.04 5.83
CA ILE A 130 -12.10 15.69 5.96
C ILE A 130 -13.19 14.85 5.29
N ASN A 131 -12.89 14.28 4.11
CA ASN A 131 -13.85 13.48 3.34
C ASN A 131 -13.40 12.03 3.28
N LEU A 132 -14.36 11.11 3.15
CA LEU A 132 -14.08 9.74 2.72
C LEU A 132 -14.23 9.64 1.20
N LYS A 133 -13.30 8.95 0.56
CA LYS A 133 -13.35 8.59 -0.85
C LYS A 133 -13.19 7.08 -1.01
N HIS A 134 -13.67 6.58 -2.13
CA HIS A 134 -13.70 5.16 -2.46
C HIS A 134 -13.33 4.96 -3.93
N LYS A 135 -12.46 4.00 -4.19
CA LYS A 135 -12.07 3.54 -5.52
C LYS A 135 -12.39 2.06 -5.67
N VAL A 136 -12.83 1.70 -6.86
CA VAL A 136 -13.07 0.32 -7.28
C VAL A 136 -12.31 0.08 -8.57
N PHE A 137 -11.63 -1.05 -8.68
CA PHE A 137 -10.96 -1.44 -9.91
C PHE A 137 -10.78 -2.97 -9.96
N GLN A 138 -10.51 -3.44 -11.18
CA GLN A 138 -10.22 -4.84 -11.45
C GLN A 138 -8.75 -4.99 -11.81
N LEU A 139 -8.12 -6.06 -11.32
CA LEU A 139 -6.81 -6.47 -11.81
C LEU A 139 -6.94 -7.00 -13.23
N LEU A 140 -5.90 -6.84 -14.03
CA LEU A 140 -5.79 -7.64 -15.24
C LEU A 140 -5.53 -9.10 -14.87
N PRO A 141 -6.08 -10.07 -15.62
CA PRO A 141 -5.69 -11.47 -15.51
C PRO A 141 -4.17 -11.62 -15.69
N LYS A 142 -3.57 -12.58 -14.98
CA LYS A 142 -2.18 -12.99 -15.21
C LYS A 142 -1.99 -13.51 -16.64
#